data_AF-G5EDC7-F1
#
_entry.id   AF-G5EDC7-F1
#
_cell.length_a   1.000
_cell.length_b   1.000
_cell.length_c   1.000
_cell.angle_alpha   90.00
_cell.angle_beta   90.00
_cell.angle_gamma   90.00
#
_symmetry.space_group_name_H-M   'P 1'
#
loop_
_entity.id
_entity.type
_entity.pdbx_description
1 polymer ?
#
loop_
_entity_poly.entity_id
_entity_poly.type
_entity_poly.pdbx_seq_one_letter_code
_entity_poly.pdbx_strand_id
1 'polypeptide(L)'
;MDKSTPRRTYNLRSADRTTQNSPVSRQSLENHRNASVSLRKRNSATEERCSRKRRRTQQTHGLPFSSPDAINHQRAFHLDEHKVCSKLTTRLSIEVETSYGSFGKLPYDAVIHILTRTPYNLLSRMVMTSSCWNQTIGAYMRSGAFRRRWLLDIDIAPSSKPLDPFFDMGKLVRCLTINYEWKARLDCLKSFMTLAYESGALIAGLGKMIHAFTNRPDEDIVLEQIDDIVAMLLALVSGLKDDLSAVLFTPETDRELEELDNMPILREEMKLRKKTLNLFLNNGSSDPAHGVNKYFLSSLMKVFKTAHNALPTALFYLLFSPTTIQDDEEVIHWHRLSLLSVVTSEEAEELKPLSRAMCALIQCRNLKHVLPWSKNTIFNLMEEITTYPNPWSMSTFVALNVLEPELVPIGVVARMNRNHEDEAGDIICTMKMLLHRWDMDVYGVMESIIDTIKAVLKPYQRRILFDRCWDWHQRNIDEHRNQMGHFSDIRAEIESQIEVMPVLMKLL
;
A
#
# COMPACT_ATOMS: atom_id res chain seq x y z
N MET A 1 -23.57 49.58 -0.41
CA MET A 1 -23.88 48.64 0.68
C MET A 1 -23.13 47.36 0.38
N ASP A 2 -22.29 46.93 1.32
CA ASP A 2 -21.12 46.06 1.11
C ASP A 2 -21.38 44.77 0.34
N LYS A 3 -20.53 44.53 -0.67
CA LYS A 3 -20.46 43.31 -1.49
C LYS A 3 -19.41 42.32 -0.94
N SER A 4 -19.36 42.12 0.37
CA SER A 4 -18.55 41.03 0.92
C SER A 4 -19.39 39.75 0.96
N THR A 5 -19.14 38.85 0.02
CA THR A 5 -19.65 37.47 0.05
C THR A 5 -19.27 36.85 1.40
N PRO A 6 -20.24 36.30 2.15
CA PRO A 6 -19.99 35.82 3.51
C PRO A 6 -19.01 34.64 3.47
N ARG A 7 -17.78 34.87 3.96
CA ARG A 7 -16.84 33.80 4.30
C ARG A 7 -17.46 32.94 5.39
N ARG A 8 -18.03 31.79 5.02
CA ARG A 8 -18.48 30.77 5.96
C ARG A 8 -17.26 30.13 6.62
N THR A 9 -17.05 30.45 7.89
CA THR A 9 -16.13 29.76 8.79
C THR A 9 -16.72 28.41 9.19
N TYR A 10 -15.96 27.32 8.99
CA TYR A 10 -16.34 25.96 9.39
C TYR A 10 -15.43 25.50 10.53
N ASN A 11 -16.02 24.99 11.61
CA ASN A 11 -15.28 24.47 12.76
C ASN A 11 -14.66 23.10 12.40
N LEU A 12 -13.34 23.10 12.19
CA LEU A 12 -12.50 21.93 11.93
C LEU A 12 -12.25 21.17 13.24
N ARG A 13 -12.60 19.87 13.33
CA ARG A 13 -12.10 19.04 14.45
C ARG A 13 -10.58 18.83 14.42
N SER A 14 -9.92 19.08 13.28
CA SER A 14 -8.45 19.05 13.18
C SER A 14 -7.78 20.37 13.58
N ALA A 15 -8.47 21.53 13.53
CA ALA A 15 -7.90 22.80 13.98
C ALA A 15 -7.97 23.00 15.50
N ASP A 16 -8.89 22.34 16.21
CA ASP A 16 -8.99 22.41 17.66
C ASP A 16 -7.91 21.61 18.42
N ARG A 17 -6.80 21.25 17.76
CA ARG A 17 -5.64 20.66 18.46
C ARG A 17 -4.77 21.69 19.19
N THR A 18 -5.01 22.99 19.03
CA THR A 18 -4.19 24.04 19.66
C THR A 18 -4.79 24.68 20.92
N THR A 19 -5.97 24.29 21.41
CA THR A 19 -6.52 24.88 22.64
C THR A 19 -7.32 23.92 23.53
N GLN A 20 -6.65 22.97 24.18
CA GLN A 20 -7.13 22.45 25.47
C GLN A 20 -5.97 22.26 26.46
N ASN A 21 -5.49 23.38 26.99
CA ASN A 21 -4.96 23.45 28.34
C ASN A 21 -6.14 23.71 29.29
N SER A 22 -6.69 22.67 29.95
CA SER A 22 -7.21 22.73 31.33
C SER A 22 -7.87 21.41 31.78
N PRO A 23 -7.90 21.11 33.11
CA PRO A 23 -7.97 19.75 33.61
C PRO A 23 -9.38 19.29 34.06
N VAL A 24 -9.59 17.97 33.97
CA VAL A 24 -10.49 17.11 34.77
C VAL A 24 -12.00 17.45 34.77
N SER A 25 -12.77 16.57 34.14
CA SER A 25 -14.01 16.04 34.74
C SER A 25 -14.15 14.55 34.44
N ARG A 26 -14.00 13.73 35.48
CA ARG A 26 -14.38 12.31 35.49
C ARG A 26 -15.91 12.24 35.57
N GLN A 27 -16.60 12.23 34.44
CA GLN A 27 -17.96 11.67 34.27
C GLN A 27 -18.47 11.91 32.83
N SER A 28 -18.10 11.04 31.89
CA SER A 28 -18.89 10.76 30.68
C SER A 28 -18.26 9.63 29.89
N LEU A 29 -18.15 8.43 30.47
CA LEU A 29 -17.56 7.27 29.79
C LEU A 29 -18.59 6.44 28.98
N GLU A 30 -19.82 6.93 28.76
CA GLU A 30 -20.88 6.12 28.13
C GLU A 30 -21.46 6.63 26.79
N ASN A 31 -21.05 7.78 26.25
CA ASN A 31 -21.67 8.28 24.99
C ASN A 31 -20.76 8.35 23.75
N HIS A 32 -19.56 7.78 23.76
CA HIS A 32 -18.66 7.84 22.59
C HIS A 32 -18.87 6.78 21.50
N ARG A 33 -19.91 5.92 21.57
CA ARG A 33 -20.15 4.93 20.50
C ARG A 33 -20.83 5.47 19.24
N ASN A 34 -21.39 6.69 19.25
CA ASN A 34 -22.06 7.29 18.09
C ASN A 34 -21.53 8.69 17.77
N ALA A 35 -20.21 8.89 17.75
CA ALA A 35 -19.65 10.09 17.13
C ALA A 35 -19.91 10.03 15.62
N SER A 36 -21.06 10.53 15.19
CA SER A 36 -21.38 10.76 13.78
C SER A 36 -20.37 11.74 13.21
N VAL A 37 -19.47 11.26 12.35
CA VAL A 37 -18.61 12.14 11.55
C VAL A 37 -19.53 12.87 10.57
N SER A 38 -19.61 14.19 10.71
CA SER A 38 -20.35 15.04 9.76
C SER A 38 -19.65 14.97 8.40
N LEU A 39 -20.34 14.47 7.38
CA LEU A 39 -19.83 14.46 6.01
C LEU A 39 -19.83 15.89 5.46
N ARG A 40 -18.73 16.29 4.81
CA ARG A 40 -18.59 17.61 4.18
C ARG A 40 -19.14 17.54 2.76
N LYS A 41 -20.03 18.47 2.40
CA LYS A 41 -20.58 18.54 1.04
C LYS A 41 -19.48 18.99 0.05
N ARG A 42 -19.27 18.22 -1.02
CA ARG A 42 -18.34 18.54 -2.12
C ARG A 42 -19.06 19.36 -3.21
N ASN A 43 -18.31 20.18 -3.96
CA ASN A 43 -18.85 20.87 -5.14
C ASN A 43 -18.74 19.95 -6.36
N SER A 44 -19.82 19.79 -7.11
CA SER A 44 -19.86 19.15 -8.43
C SER A 44 -19.39 20.15 -9.49
N ALA A 45 -18.42 19.77 -10.33
CA ALA A 45 -17.96 20.62 -11.43
C ALA A 45 -18.89 20.45 -12.64
N THR A 46 -19.61 21.52 -13.02
CA THR A 46 -20.22 21.68 -14.35
C THR A 46 -19.12 21.96 -15.37
N GLU A 47 -19.04 21.15 -16.41
CA GLU A 47 -17.87 21.07 -17.29
C GLU A 47 -17.79 22.20 -18.33
N GLU A 48 -16.70 22.95 -18.28
CA GLU A 48 -16.26 23.82 -19.37
C GLU A 48 -15.44 23.03 -20.40
N ARG A 49 -15.96 23.02 -21.64
CA ARG A 49 -15.26 22.99 -22.94
C ARG A 49 -13.96 22.18 -23.06
N CYS A 50 -14.07 20.93 -23.51
CA CYS A 50 -13.04 20.33 -24.37
C CYS A 50 -13.65 19.35 -25.39
N SER A 51 -14.12 19.89 -26.52
CA SER A 51 -14.64 19.13 -27.65
C SER A 51 -13.51 18.47 -28.46
N ARG A 52 -13.10 17.24 -28.10
CA ARG A 52 -12.30 16.38 -28.97
C ARG A 52 -13.19 15.36 -29.66
N LYS A 53 -13.24 15.46 -31.00
CA LYS A 53 -14.09 14.69 -31.91
C LYS A 53 -13.80 13.19 -31.79
N ARG A 54 -14.84 12.42 -31.43
CA ARG A 54 -14.95 10.94 -31.50
C ARG A 54 -14.33 10.43 -32.81
N ARG A 55 -13.26 9.61 -32.73
CA ARG A 55 -12.79 8.81 -33.87
C ARG A 55 -12.96 7.33 -33.52
N ARG A 56 -14.02 6.76 -34.10
CA ARG A 56 -14.48 5.38 -33.91
C ARG A 56 -13.44 4.41 -34.53
N THR A 57 -12.59 3.80 -33.71
CA THR A 57 -11.67 2.75 -34.15
C THR A 57 -12.42 1.42 -34.19
N GLN A 58 -12.78 0.98 -35.40
CA GLN A 58 -13.23 -0.39 -35.65
C GLN A 58 -12.04 -1.33 -35.38
N GLN A 59 -12.25 -2.31 -34.50
CA GLN A 59 -11.32 -3.40 -34.24
C GLN A 59 -11.19 -4.27 -35.50
N THR A 60 -10.07 -4.14 -36.21
CA THR A 60 -9.69 -5.09 -37.25
C THR A 60 -9.04 -6.32 -36.60
N HIS A 61 -9.69 -7.48 -36.73
CA HIS A 61 -9.12 -8.77 -36.37
C HIS A 61 -7.82 -9.01 -37.15
N GLY A 62 -6.68 -8.88 -36.47
CA GLY A 62 -5.37 -9.22 -37.01
C GLY A 62 -5.21 -10.74 -37.19
N LEU A 63 -4.38 -11.12 -38.17
CA LEU A 63 -4.17 -12.49 -38.64
C LEU A 63 -3.63 -13.45 -37.54
N PRO A 64 -3.96 -14.75 -37.62
CA PRO A 64 -3.54 -15.76 -36.64
C PRO A 64 -2.02 -15.95 -36.64
N PHE A 65 -1.48 -16.00 -35.42
CA PHE A 65 -0.08 -16.20 -35.10
C PHE A 65 0.44 -17.55 -35.59
N SER A 66 1.37 -17.56 -36.54
CA SER A 66 2.12 -18.75 -36.93
C SER A 66 3.31 -18.94 -35.97
N SER A 67 3.32 -20.05 -35.23
CA SER A 67 4.41 -20.39 -34.31
C SER A 67 5.72 -20.64 -35.08
N PRO A 68 6.88 -20.14 -34.61
CA PRO A 68 8.16 -20.37 -35.26
C PRO A 68 8.58 -21.85 -35.24
N ASP A 69 9.23 -22.28 -36.32
CA ASP A 69 9.74 -23.64 -36.53
C ASP A 69 10.68 -24.11 -35.41
N ALA A 70 10.49 -25.35 -34.97
CA ALA A 70 11.34 -26.01 -33.98
C ALA A 70 12.76 -26.19 -34.53
N ILE A 71 13.72 -25.51 -33.90
CA ILE A 71 15.15 -25.67 -34.17
C ILE A 71 15.54 -27.10 -33.78
N ASN A 72 15.65 -27.97 -34.78
CA ASN A 72 16.30 -29.27 -34.71
C ASN A 72 17.82 -29.09 -34.65
N HIS A 73 18.49 -29.47 -33.55
CA HIS A 73 19.88 -29.92 -33.61
C HIS A 73 20.19 -31.04 -32.61
N GLN A 74 20.23 -32.25 -33.16
CA GLN A 74 21.30 -33.25 -33.06
C GLN A 74 21.66 -33.89 -31.70
N ARG A 75 21.11 -35.11 -31.57
CA ARG A 75 21.82 -36.38 -31.26
C ARG A 75 22.60 -36.46 -29.96
N ALA A 76 21.91 -37.01 -28.96
CA ALA A 76 22.30 -38.17 -28.17
C ALA A 76 23.77 -38.62 -28.31
N PHE A 77 24.65 -38.01 -27.52
CA PHE A 77 25.86 -38.70 -27.10
C PHE A 77 25.50 -39.63 -25.95
N HIS A 78 25.54 -40.91 -26.29
CA HIS A 78 25.67 -42.08 -25.45
C HIS A 78 26.19 -41.74 -24.04
N LEU A 79 25.35 -41.98 -23.03
CA LEU A 79 25.77 -42.16 -21.65
C LEU A 79 26.60 -43.44 -21.62
N ASP A 80 27.89 -43.34 -21.95
CA ASP A 80 28.83 -44.36 -21.55
C ASP A 80 28.92 -44.29 -20.02
N GLU A 81 28.34 -45.32 -19.40
CA GLU A 81 28.44 -45.70 -18.00
C GLU A 81 29.90 -46.00 -17.62
N HIS A 82 30.81 -45.03 -17.79
CA HIS A 82 32.17 -45.12 -17.32
C HIS A 82 32.26 -44.53 -15.91
N LYS A 83 31.95 -45.39 -14.94
CA LYS A 83 32.57 -45.40 -13.60
C LYS A 83 32.55 -44.06 -12.85
N VAL A 84 31.39 -43.40 -12.77
CA VAL A 84 31.13 -42.44 -11.69
C VAL A 84 30.94 -43.22 -10.39
N CYS A 85 32.07 -43.55 -9.77
CA CYS A 85 32.26 -43.68 -8.34
C CYS A 85 31.21 -44.48 -7.55
N SER A 86 31.07 -45.78 -7.85
CA SER A 86 30.49 -46.75 -6.89
C SER A 86 31.20 -46.74 -5.53
N LYS A 87 32.46 -46.25 -5.48
CA LYS A 87 33.23 -46.05 -4.25
C LYS A 87 32.82 -44.82 -3.41
N LEU A 88 32.07 -43.85 -3.95
CA LEU A 88 31.59 -42.71 -3.16
C LEU A 88 30.44 -43.15 -2.24
N THR A 89 29.46 -43.89 -2.77
CA THR A 89 28.33 -44.40 -1.97
C THR A 89 28.80 -45.34 -0.86
N THR A 90 29.74 -46.25 -1.14
CA THR A 90 30.27 -47.17 -0.10
C THR A 90 31.21 -46.48 0.89
N ARG A 91 31.98 -45.46 0.48
CA ARG A 91 32.78 -44.67 1.45
C ARG A 91 31.90 -43.79 2.33
N LEU A 92 30.81 -43.25 1.80
CA LEU A 92 29.86 -42.44 2.56
C LEU A 92 29.04 -43.28 3.55
N SER A 93 28.72 -44.53 3.24
CA SER A 93 27.94 -45.40 4.13
C SER A 93 28.74 -46.03 5.29
N ILE A 94 30.08 -46.11 5.17
CA ILE A 94 30.96 -46.70 6.21
C ILE A 94 31.45 -45.64 7.20
N GLU A 95 31.48 -44.37 6.80
CA GLU A 95 31.77 -43.28 7.74
C GLU A 95 30.56 -43.08 8.62
N VAL A 96 30.69 -43.40 9.92
CA VAL A 96 29.72 -43.07 10.97
C VAL A 96 29.13 -41.70 10.64
N GLU A 97 27.84 -41.66 10.27
CA GLU A 97 27.13 -40.43 9.97
C GLU A 97 27.12 -39.60 11.24
N THR A 98 28.20 -38.85 11.48
CA THR A 98 28.11 -37.71 12.37
C THR A 98 27.08 -36.78 11.73
N SER A 99 26.34 -36.04 12.54
CA SER A 99 25.35 -35.06 12.05
C SER A 99 25.96 -33.96 11.15
N TYR A 100 27.29 -33.93 11.01
CA TYR A 100 28.11 -33.12 10.11
C TYR A 100 28.55 -33.82 8.81
N GLY A 101 28.28 -35.12 8.65
CA GLY A 101 28.95 -35.95 7.64
C GLY A 101 30.47 -35.96 7.84
N SER A 102 31.24 -35.86 6.77
CA SER A 102 32.71 -35.82 6.82
C SER A 102 33.28 -34.54 7.47
N PHE A 103 32.48 -33.47 7.63
CA PHE A 103 32.93 -32.22 8.27
C PHE A 103 33.16 -32.37 9.78
N GLY A 104 32.57 -33.39 10.42
CA GLY A 104 32.78 -33.65 11.85
C GLY A 104 34.24 -34.02 12.21
N LYS A 105 35.05 -34.36 11.21
CA LYS A 105 36.49 -34.65 11.35
C LYS A 105 37.36 -33.39 11.34
N LEU A 106 36.81 -32.24 10.92
CA LEU A 106 37.56 -30.99 10.85
C LEU A 106 37.60 -30.30 12.23
N PRO A 107 38.72 -29.64 12.59
CA PRO A 107 38.75 -28.80 13.77
C PRO A 107 37.76 -27.64 13.65
N TYR A 108 37.18 -27.20 14.77
CA TYR A 108 36.13 -26.18 14.81
C TYR A 108 36.54 -24.88 14.08
N ASP A 109 37.81 -24.46 14.20
CA ASP A 109 38.31 -23.27 13.50
C ASP A 109 38.28 -23.41 11.97
N ALA A 110 38.57 -24.60 11.44
CA ALA A 110 38.47 -24.86 10.00
C ALA A 110 37.02 -24.76 9.53
N VAL A 111 36.06 -25.24 10.33
CA VAL A 111 34.63 -25.09 10.04
C VAL A 111 34.25 -23.60 9.99
N ILE A 112 34.69 -22.79 10.96
CA ILE A 112 34.42 -21.33 10.96
C ILE A 112 35.01 -20.64 9.73
N HIS A 113 36.21 -21.01 9.29
CA HIS A 113 36.80 -20.48 8.06
C HIS A 113 35.99 -20.85 6.80
N ILE A 114 35.50 -22.08 6.72
CA ILE A 114 34.61 -22.53 5.64
C ILE A 114 33.32 -21.72 5.66
N LEU A 115 32.67 -21.57 6.82
CA LEU A 115 31.44 -20.80 6.97
C LEU A 115 31.63 -19.32 6.60
N THR A 116 32.79 -18.74 6.95
CA THR A 116 33.13 -17.36 6.61
C THR A 116 33.17 -17.12 5.10
N ARG A 117 33.63 -18.09 4.32
CA ARG A 117 33.70 -17.99 2.85
C ARG A 117 32.43 -18.47 2.14
N THR A 118 31.48 -19.06 2.87
CA THR A 118 30.26 -19.65 2.29
C THR A 118 29.18 -18.58 2.09
N PRO A 119 28.64 -18.38 0.88
CA PRO A 119 27.52 -17.46 0.62
C PRO A 119 26.31 -17.67 1.56
N TYR A 120 25.62 -16.59 1.93
CA TYR A 120 24.51 -16.63 2.90
C TYR A 120 23.34 -17.53 2.47
N ASN A 121 23.03 -17.58 1.18
CA ASN A 121 22.03 -18.48 0.61
C ASN A 121 22.40 -19.97 0.82
N LEU A 122 23.68 -20.33 0.72
CA LEU A 122 24.15 -21.69 1.00
C LEU A 122 24.14 -21.99 2.49
N LEU A 123 24.55 -21.03 3.33
CA LEU A 123 24.40 -21.15 4.79
C LEU A 123 22.94 -21.41 5.16
N SER A 124 22.00 -20.68 4.56
CA SER A 124 20.56 -20.86 4.79
C SER A 124 20.11 -22.29 4.48
N ARG A 125 20.59 -22.87 3.36
CA ARG A 125 20.30 -24.27 3.00
C ARG A 125 20.92 -25.25 3.99
N MET A 126 22.18 -25.03 4.39
CA MET A 126 22.87 -25.89 5.36
C MET A 126 22.16 -25.92 6.72
N VAL A 127 21.65 -24.78 7.18
CA VAL A 127 20.88 -24.73 8.42
C VAL A 127 19.62 -25.61 8.38
N MET A 128 19.04 -25.79 7.20
CA MET A 128 17.85 -26.62 7.00
C MET A 128 18.15 -28.13 6.87
N THR A 129 19.42 -28.55 6.73
CA THR A 129 19.75 -29.97 6.53
C THR A 129 19.91 -30.75 7.83
N SER A 130 20.40 -30.13 8.91
CA SER A 130 20.50 -30.81 10.22
C SER A 130 20.47 -29.83 11.40
N SER A 131 20.03 -30.31 12.56
CA SER A 131 20.05 -29.55 13.81
C SER A 131 21.47 -29.15 14.23
N CYS A 132 22.47 -29.95 13.85
CA CYS A 132 23.86 -29.68 14.17
C CYS A 132 24.44 -28.56 13.31
N TRP A 133 24.13 -28.53 12.01
CA TRP A 133 24.45 -27.40 11.15
C TRP A 133 23.72 -26.13 11.60
N ASN A 134 22.46 -26.23 12.02
CA ASN A 134 21.71 -25.11 12.60
C ASN A 134 22.44 -24.53 13.83
N GLN A 135 22.82 -25.37 14.79
CA GLN A 135 23.55 -24.93 16.00
C GLN A 135 24.92 -24.32 15.66
N THR A 136 25.67 -24.93 14.74
CA THR A 136 27.01 -24.47 14.34
C THR A 136 26.96 -23.13 13.63
N ILE A 137 26.03 -22.97 12.69
CA ILE A 137 25.84 -21.72 11.97
C ILE A 137 25.29 -20.65 12.92
N GLY A 138 24.39 -21.01 13.84
CA GLY A 138 23.94 -20.10 14.90
C GLY A 138 25.04 -19.66 15.85
N ALA A 139 26.02 -20.52 16.16
CA ALA A 139 27.21 -20.17 16.91
C ALA A 139 28.16 -19.28 16.10
N TYR A 140 28.38 -19.61 14.82
CA TYR A 140 29.16 -18.79 13.89
C TYR A 140 28.57 -17.39 13.73
N MET A 141 27.26 -17.26 13.55
CA MET A 141 26.61 -15.95 13.40
C MET A 141 26.72 -15.06 14.65
N ARG A 142 26.85 -15.67 15.84
CA ARG A 142 27.13 -14.96 17.11
C ARG A 142 28.62 -14.70 17.34
N SER A 143 29.50 -15.18 16.47
CA SER A 143 30.95 -15.03 16.60
C SER A 143 31.47 -13.70 16.04
N GLY A 144 32.64 -13.28 16.53
CA GLY A 144 33.35 -12.13 15.96
C GLY A 144 33.81 -12.34 14.51
N ALA A 145 33.91 -13.57 14.02
CA ALA A 145 34.24 -13.86 12.61
C ALA A 145 33.09 -13.44 11.69
N PHE A 146 31.85 -13.78 12.06
CA PHE A 146 30.67 -13.36 11.32
C PHE A 146 30.51 -11.83 11.35
N ARG A 147 30.69 -11.19 12.50
CA ARG A 147 30.63 -9.72 12.61
C ARG A 147 31.61 -9.04 11.65
N ARG A 148 32.85 -9.54 11.56
CA ARG A 148 33.86 -9.03 10.61
C ARG A 148 33.45 -9.21 9.16
N ARG A 149 32.93 -10.39 8.81
CA ARG A 149 32.39 -10.63 7.46
C ARG A 149 31.24 -9.68 7.13
N TRP A 150 30.30 -9.53 8.05
CA TRP A 150 29.13 -8.68 7.86
C TRP A 150 29.51 -7.22 7.58
N LEU A 151 30.47 -6.67 8.34
CA LEU A 151 31.00 -5.32 8.11
C LEU A 151 31.58 -5.17 6.70
N LEU A 152 32.39 -6.13 6.25
CA LEU A 152 32.93 -6.13 4.89
C LEU A 152 31.83 -6.22 3.82
N ASP A 153 30.81 -7.04 4.05
CA ASP A 153 29.73 -7.22 3.08
C ASP A 153 28.83 -5.97 2.97
N ILE A 154 28.60 -5.24 4.07
CA ILE A 154 27.86 -3.96 4.04
C ILE A 154 28.61 -2.90 3.23
N ASP A 155 29.93 -2.76 3.46
CA ASP A 155 30.76 -1.76 2.75
C ASP A 155 30.77 -1.98 1.23
N ILE A 156 30.67 -3.24 0.80
CA ILE A 156 30.69 -3.62 -0.63
C ILE A 156 29.29 -3.64 -1.25
N ALA A 157 28.22 -3.77 -0.45
CA ALA A 157 26.83 -3.87 -0.92
C ALA A 157 26.36 -2.78 -1.90
N PRO A 158 26.77 -1.49 -1.81
CA PRO A 158 26.35 -0.48 -2.80
C PRO A 158 26.94 -0.70 -4.21
N SER A 159 27.97 -1.54 -4.36
CA SER A 159 28.56 -1.85 -5.66
C SER A 159 27.84 -3.03 -6.34
N SER A 160 26.99 -2.72 -7.33
CA SER A 160 26.40 -3.53 -8.42
C SER A 160 26.64 -5.07 -8.52
N LYS A 161 26.66 -5.82 -7.42
CA LYS A 161 26.81 -7.28 -7.42
C LYS A 161 25.45 -7.96 -7.58
N PRO A 162 25.40 -9.14 -8.22
CA PRO A 162 24.16 -9.92 -8.35
C PRO A 162 23.65 -10.53 -7.03
N LEU A 163 24.41 -10.43 -5.94
CA LEU A 163 24.07 -10.97 -4.63
C LEU A 163 23.67 -9.83 -3.70
N ASP A 164 22.45 -9.90 -3.16
CA ASP A 164 21.94 -8.96 -2.15
C ASP A 164 22.23 -9.52 -0.74
N PRO A 165 23.29 -9.05 -0.05
CA PRO A 165 23.67 -9.59 1.25
C PRO A 165 22.59 -9.36 2.31
N PHE A 166 21.81 -8.28 2.19
CA PHE A 166 20.73 -7.97 3.13
C PHE A 166 19.57 -8.97 2.99
N PHE A 167 19.12 -9.21 1.76
CA PHE A 167 18.03 -10.14 1.52
C PHE A 167 18.42 -11.58 1.89
N ASP A 168 19.62 -12.03 1.52
CA ASP A 168 20.09 -13.37 1.89
C ASP A 168 20.32 -13.52 3.40
N MET A 169 20.75 -12.46 4.09
CA MET A 169 20.86 -12.46 5.55
C MET A 169 19.49 -12.61 6.22
N GLY A 170 18.45 -11.91 5.74
CA GLY A 170 17.09 -12.09 6.25
C GLY A 170 16.56 -13.52 6.05
N LYS A 171 16.87 -14.15 4.92
CA LYS A 171 16.59 -15.58 4.69
C LYS A 171 17.33 -16.48 5.67
N LEU A 172 18.61 -16.20 5.92
CA LEU A 172 19.43 -16.98 6.83
C LEU A 172 18.85 -16.95 8.25
N VAL A 173 18.51 -15.77 8.77
CA VAL A 173 17.88 -15.63 10.10
C VAL A 173 16.55 -16.37 10.17
N ARG A 174 15.75 -16.34 9.11
CA ARG A 174 14.50 -17.10 9.04
C ARG A 174 14.74 -18.61 9.08
N CYS A 175 15.64 -19.13 8.25
CA CYS A 175 15.98 -20.56 8.23
C CYS A 175 16.56 -21.02 9.57
N LEU A 176 17.40 -20.20 10.20
CA LEU A 176 17.97 -20.48 11.52
C LEU A 176 16.93 -20.65 12.61
N THR A 177 15.86 -19.86 12.53
CA THR A 177 14.87 -19.78 13.61
C THR A 177 13.55 -20.47 13.27
N ILE A 178 13.48 -21.22 12.17
CA ILE A 178 12.21 -21.78 11.66
C ILE A 178 11.51 -22.72 12.66
N ASN A 179 12.28 -23.47 13.44
CA ASN A 179 11.78 -24.41 14.46
C ASN A 179 11.64 -23.76 15.85
N TYR A 180 11.91 -22.47 16.00
CA TYR A 180 11.84 -21.78 17.29
C TYR A 180 10.45 -21.18 17.50
N GLU A 181 10.06 -21.02 18.77
CA GLU A 181 8.89 -20.24 19.13
C GLU A 181 9.02 -18.79 18.65
N TRP A 182 7.90 -18.17 18.28
CA TRP A 182 7.88 -16.82 17.71
C TRP A 182 8.70 -15.79 18.50
N LYS A 183 8.59 -15.79 19.83
CA LYS A 183 9.35 -14.88 20.69
C LYS A 183 10.87 -15.01 20.51
N ALA A 184 11.38 -16.25 20.50
CA ALA A 184 12.79 -16.52 20.27
C ALA A 184 13.23 -16.15 18.84
N ARG A 185 12.34 -16.31 17.85
CA ARG A 185 12.58 -15.86 16.46
C ARG A 185 12.73 -14.33 16.40
N LEU A 186 11.83 -13.61 17.08
CA LEU A 186 11.83 -12.16 17.15
C LEU A 186 13.07 -11.62 17.88
N ASP A 187 13.46 -12.23 19.00
CA ASP A 187 14.68 -11.84 19.76
C ASP A 187 15.95 -12.04 18.93
N CYS A 188 16.02 -13.15 18.19
CA CYS A 188 17.10 -13.43 17.25
C CYS A 188 17.15 -12.38 16.13
N LEU A 189 16.01 -12.11 15.49
CA LEU A 189 15.90 -11.06 14.48
C LEU A 189 16.33 -9.70 15.02
N LYS A 190 15.82 -9.30 16.19
CA LYS A 190 16.16 -8.05 16.87
C LYS A 190 17.67 -7.92 17.08
N SER A 191 18.32 -8.99 17.53
CA SER A 191 19.78 -9.01 17.76
C SER A 191 20.55 -8.74 16.48
N PHE A 192 20.17 -9.36 15.36
CA PHE A 192 20.81 -9.13 14.06
C PHE A 192 20.51 -7.76 13.48
N MET A 193 19.27 -7.28 13.62
CA MET A 193 18.88 -5.94 13.17
C MET A 193 19.61 -4.85 13.96
N THR A 194 19.79 -5.05 15.26
CA THR A 194 20.58 -4.17 16.14
C THR A 194 22.04 -4.12 15.69
N LEU A 195 22.66 -5.28 15.49
CA LEU A 195 24.02 -5.36 14.96
C LEU A 195 24.14 -4.64 13.60
N ALA A 196 23.19 -4.85 12.69
CA ALA A 196 23.21 -4.24 11.36
C ALA A 196 23.07 -2.72 11.45
N TYR A 197 22.13 -2.22 12.24
CA TYR A 197 21.89 -0.80 12.41
C TYR A 197 23.10 -0.10 13.07
N GLU A 198 23.65 -0.66 14.14
CA GLU A 198 24.85 -0.13 14.82
C GLU A 198 26.11 -0.16 13.92
N SER A 199 26.17 -1.09 12.97
CA SER A 199 27.24 -1.18 11.99
C SER A 199 27.12 -0.16 10.84
N GLY A 200 26.11 0.71 10.86
CA GLY A 200 25.88 1.70 9.80
C GLY A 200 25.20 1.15 8.55
N ALA A 201 24.49 0.02 8.65
CA ALA A 201 23.73 -0.52 7.52
C ALA A 201 22.69 0.48 6.98
N LEU A 202 22.57 0.55 5.66
CA LEU A 202 21.55 1.35 4.99
C LEU A 202 20.14 0.91 5.41
N ILE A 203 19.25 1.87 5.64
CA ILE A 203 17.85 1.62 6.05
C ILE A 203 17.11 0.75 5.01
N ALA A 204 17.37 0.97 3.72
CA ALA A 204 16.84 0.12 2.66
C ALA A 204 17.32 -1.34 2.77
N GLY A 205 18.56 -1.57 3.20
CA GLY A 205 19.08 -2.90 3.49
C GLY A 205 18.36 -3.56 4.66
N LEU A 206 18.10 -2.81 5.73
CA LEU A 206 17.30 -3.29 6.87
C LEU A 206 15.89 -3.71 6.42
N GLY A 207 15.22 -2.91 5.59
CA GLY A 207 13.92 -3.27 5.02
C GLY A 207 13.95 -4.58 4.23
N LYS A 208 14.99 -4.79 3.41
CA LYS A 208 15.18 -6.04 2.65
C LYS A 208 15.41 -7.27 3.53
N MET A 209 16.15 -7.12 4.64
CA MET A 209 16.32 -8.20 5.64
C MET A 209 14.97 -8.61 6.22
N ILE A 210 14.15 -7.62 6.60
CA ILE A 210 12.81 -7.85 7.16
C ILE A 210 11.88 -8.47 6.12
N HIS A 211 11.91 -7.98 4.89
CA HIS A 211 11.17 -8.56 3.78
C HIS A 211 11.49 -10.04 3.62
N ALA A 212 12.77 -10.40 3.48
CA ALA A 212 13.21 -11.78 3.36
C ALA A 212 12.77 -12.67 4.53
N PHE A 213 12.86 -12.15 5.75
CA PHE A 213 12.46 -12.85 6.98
C PHE A 213 10.96 -13.15 7.00
N THR A 214 10.15 -12.20 6.53
CA THR A 214 8.68 -12.27 6.54
C THR A 214 8.06 -12.83 5.26
N ASN A 215 8.83 -13.09 4.21
CA ASN A 215 8.31 -13.45 2.89
C ASN A 215 7.63 -14.84 2.88
N ARG A 216 6.30 -14.89 2.90
CA ARG A 216 5.50 -16.13 2.89
C ARG A 216 4.22 -15.90 2.10
N PRO A 217 3.52 -16.97 1.66
CA PRO A 217 2.18 -16.86 1.13
C PRO A 217 1.26 -16.10 2.10
N ASP A 218 0.28 -15.39 1.57
CA ASP A 218 -0.67 -14.59 2.36
C ASP A 218 -1.39 -15.42 3.43
N GLU A 219 -1.68 -16.69 3.14
CA GLU A 219 -2.38 -17.62 4.02
C GLU A 219 -1.59 -17.97 5.30
N ASP A 220 -0.26 -17.88 5.25
CA ASP A 220 0.64 -18.24 6.36
C ASP A 220 1.06 -17.02 7.23
N ILE A 221 0.56 -15.83 6.88
CA ILE A 221 0.92 -14.59 7.57
C ILE A 221 0.02 -14.38 8.78
N VAL A 222 0.66 -14.35 9.94
CA VAL A 222 0.02 -13.98 11.21
C VAL A 222 0.27 -12.49 11.45
N LEU A 223 -0.79 -11.68 11.48
CA LEU A 223 -0.67 -10.23 11.60
C LEU A 223 0.01 -9.78 12.89
N GLU A 224 -0.25 -10.46 14.01
CA GLU A 224 0.38 -10.16 15.31
C GLU A 224 1.91 -10.24 15.23
N GLN A 225 2.44 -11.15 14.40
CA GLN A 225 3.88 -11.26 14.16
C GLN A 225 4.41 -10.05 13.38
N ILE A 226 3.62 -9.49 12.46
CA ILE A 226 3.99 -8.26 11.74
C ILE A 226 3.91 -7.05 12.68
N ASP A 227 2.89 -6.97 13.53
CA ASP A 227 2.76 -5.94 14.57
C ASP A 227 4.01 -5.92 15.48
N ASP A 228 4.45 -7.09 15.95
CA ASP A 228 5.65 -7.24 16.78
C ASP A 228 6.93 -6.78 16.05
N ILE A 229 7.07 -7.11 14.77
CA ILE A 229 8.20 -6.64 13.95
C ILE A 229 8.16 -5.13 13.79
N VAL A 230 7.00 -4.54 13.48
CA VAL A 230 6.85 -3.09 13.34
C VAL A 230 7.20 -2.37 14.64
N ALA A 231 6.70 -2.87 15.78
CA ALA A 231 7.04 -2.33 17.09
C ALA A 231 8.54 -2.42 17.38
N MET A 232 9.18 -3.55 17.06
CA MET A 232 10.63 -3.75 17.19
C MET A 232 11.41 -2.75 16.33
N LEU A 233 11.01 -2.55 15.06
CA LEU A 233 11.69 -1.63 14.14
C LEU A 233 11.55 -0.17 14.56
N LEU A 234 10.36 0.23 15.01
CA LEU A 234 10.13 1.58 15.55
C LEU A 234 10.93 1.86 16.83
N ALA A 235 11.22 0.83 17.62
CA ALA A 235 12.09 0.95 18.79
C ALA A 235 13.59 0.90 18.44
N LEU A 236 13.95 0.16 17.39
CA LEU A 236 15.34 0.02 16.94
C LEU A 236 15.85 1.27 16.24
N VAL A 237 15.08 1.80 15.28
CA VAL A 237 15.49 2.97 14.51
C VAL A 237 15.21 4.21 15.34
N SER A 238 16.26 4.80 15.91
CA SER A 238 16.14 5.93 16.81
C SER A 238 15.38 7.10 16.17
N GLY A 239 14.54 7.75 16.97
CA GLY A 239 13.73 8.90 16.57
C GLY A 239 12.57 8.58 15.62
N LEU A 240 12.58 7.47 14.87
CA LEU A 240 11.63 7.23 13.79
C LEU A 240 10.16 7.31 14.24
N LYS A 241 9.83 6.72 15.39
CA LYS A 241 8.48 6.79 15.93
C LYS A 241 8.07 8.22 16.28
N ASP A 242 8.97 8.97 16.90
CA ASP A 242 8.71 10.34 17.34
C ASP A 242 8.65 11.30 16.14
N ASP A 243 9.53 11.12 15.15
CA ASP A 243 9.51 11.85 13.87
C ASP A 243 8.17 11.65 13.14
N LEU A 244 7.71 10.39 13.03
CA LEU A 244 6.42 10.07 12.41
C LEU A 244 5.24 10.60 13.23
N SER A 245 5.34 10.59 14.56
CA SER A 245 4.33 11.23 15.41
C SER A 245 4.33 12.75 15.24
N ALA A 246 5.48 13.40 15.05
CA ALA A 246 5.58 14.84 14.82
C ALA A 246 4.83 15.26 13.56
N VAL A 247 4.93 14.49 12.47
CA VAL A 247 4.16 14.71 11.22
C VAL A 247 2.65 14.76 11.46
N LEU A 248 2.13 14.01 12.43
CA LEU A 248 0.69 14.03 12.73
C LEU A 248 0.22 15.33 13.40
N PHE A 249 1.15 16.16 13.88
CA PHE A 249 0.89 17.41 14.59
C PHE A 249 1.49 18.64 13.90
N THR A 250 2.27 18.47 12.82
CA THR A 250 2.75 19.58 12.02
C THR A 250 1.58 20.44 11.53
N PRO A 251 1.58 21.76 11.80
CA PRO A 251 0.59 22.69 11.28
C PRO A 251 0.47 22.65 9.75
N GLU A 252 -0.71 22.97 9.23
CA GLU A 252 -0.95 23.03 7.78
C GLU A 252 -0.23 24.21 7.12
N THR A 253 -0.07 25.32 7.85
CA THR A 253 0.70 26.50 7.43
C THR A 253 2.12 26.12 7.03
N ASP A 254 2.73 25.23 7.80
CA ASP A 254 4.12 24.79 7.63
C ASP A 254 4.30 23.84 6.42
N ARG A 255 3.21 23.54 5.70
CA ARG A 255 3.16 22.68 4.51
C ARG A 255 2.74 23.44 3.24
N GLU A 256 2.64 24.76 3.32
CA GLU A 256 2.43 25.60 2.15
C GLU A 256 3.73 25.72 1.35
N LEU A 257 3.67 25.40 0.05
CA LEU A 257 4.84 25.46 -0.84
C LEU A 257 5.24 26.92 -1.18
N GLU A 258 4.32 27.88 -1.02
CA GLU A 258 4.57 29.29 -1.36
C GLU A 258 5.50 29.99 -0.36
N GLU A 259 5.61 29.46 0.86
CA GLU A 259 6.43 30.01 1.93
C GLU A 259 7.83 29.35 1.95
N LEU A 260 8.86 30.10 1.57
CA LEU A 260 10.25 29.63 1.57
C LEU A 260 10.74 29.14 2.94
N ASP A 261 10.18 29.68 4.02
CA ASP A 261 10.52 29.33 5.40
C ASP A 261 10.13 27.87 5.75
N ASN A 262 9.21 27.26 4.98
CA ASN A 262 8.73 25.90 5.19
C ASN A 262 9.63 24.83 4.56
N MET A 263 10.57 25.21 3.68
CA MET A 263 11.43 24.28 2.95
C MET A 263 12.21 23.30 3.86
N PRO A 264 12.79 23.70 5.00
CA PRO A 264 13.45 22.76 5.91
C PRO A 264 12.51 21.65 6.42
N ILE A 265 11.25 21.98 6.73
CA ILE A 265 10.26 21.02 7.22
C ILE A 265 9.88 20.04 6.11
N LEU A 266 9.60 20.56 4.92
CA LEU A 266 9.25 19.76 3.74
C LEU A 266 10.38 18.77 3.34
N ARG A 267 11.65 19.20 3.46
CA ARG A 267 12.83 18.34 3.25
C ARG A 267 12.88 17.20 4.25
N GLU A 268 12.68 17.48 5.53
CA GLU A 268 12.69 16.46 6.57
C GLU A 268 11.53 15.48 6.41
N GLU A 269 10.33 15.96 6.05
CA GLU A 269 9.20 15.08 5.73
C GLU A 269 9.49 14.17 4.54
N MET A 270 10.13 14.69 3.47
CA MET A 270 10.50 13.84 2.33
C MET A 270 11.57 12.80 2.69
N LYS A 271 12.58 13.17 3.50
CA LYS A 271 13.56 12.20 4.03
C LYS A 271 12.87 11.14 4.88
N LEU A 272 11.93 11.53 5.72
CA LEU A 272 11.15 10.64 6.57
C LEU A 272 10.26 9.69 5.76
N ARG A 273 9.63 10.18 4.67
CA ARG A 273 8.91 9.35 3.69
C ARG A 273 9.84 8.28 3.12
N LYS A 274 10.97 8.69 2.53
CA LYS A 274 11.95 7.76 1.92
C LYS A 274 12.44 6.72 2.94
N LYS A 275 12.78 7.17 4.16
CA LYS A 275 13.19 6.31 5.28
C LYS A 275 12.12 5.27 5.63
N THR A 276 10.86 5.68 5.74
CA THR A 276 9.73 4.82 6.12
C THR A 276 9.37 3.82 5.02
N LEU A 277 9.29 4.28 3.77
CA LEU A 277 9.03 3.40 2.62
C LEU A 277 10.14 2.35 2.47
N ASN A 278 11.40 2.75 2.57
CA ASN A 278 12.55 1.84 2.45
C ASN A 278 12.62 0.79 3.56
N LEU A 279 12.09 1.11 4.75
CA LEU A 279 12.11 0.21 5.90
C LEU A 279 10.95 -0.78 5.90
N PHE A 280 9.73 -0.33 5.57
CA PHE A 280 8.51 -1.12 5.74
C PHE A 280 7.89 -1.60 4.43
N LEU A 281 8.09 -0.88 3.31
CA LEU A 281 7.40 -1.10 2.04
C LEU A 281 8.37 -1.37 0.87
N ASN A 282 9.51 -2.00 1.16
CA ASN A 282 10.59 -2.26 0.21
C ASN A 282 10.70 -3.76 -0.14
N ASN A 283 9.65 -4.31 -0.74
CA ASN A 283 9.52 -5.74 -1.02
C ASN A 283 9.75 -6.09 -2.51
N GLY A 284 10.58 -5.32 -3.21
CA GLY A 284 10.82 -5.47 -4.65
C GLY A 284 9.74 -4.87 -5.55
N SER A 285 8.67 -4.31 -4.96
CA SER A 285 7.65 -3.53 -5.65
C SER A 285 7.36 -2.25 -4.87
N SER A 286 7.17 -1.15 -5.60
CA SER A 286 6.68 0.13 -5.05
C SER A 286 5.19 0.11 -4.71
N ASP A 287 4.48 -0.96 -5.10
CA ASP A 287 3.05 -1.11 -4.86
C ASP A 287 2.77 -1.49 -3.39
N PRO A 288 2.05 -0.65 -2.61
CA PRO A 288 1.72 -0.94 -1.22
C PRO A 288 0.79 -2.15 -1.05
N ALA A 289 0.03 -2.54 -2.08
CA ALA A 289 -0.82 -3.73 -2.04
C ALA A 289 -0.06 -5.04 -2.32
N HIS A 290 1.19 -4.96 -2.76
CA HIS A 290 1.95 -6.14 -3.18
C HIS A 290 2.52 -6.95 -2.02
N GLY A 291 2.21 -8.25 -2.01
CA GLY A 291 2.81 -9.22 -1.09
C GLY A 291 2.71 -8.76 0.37
N VAL A 292 3.84 -8.76 1.08
CA VAL A 292 3.86 -8.41 2.51
C VAL A 292 3.77 -6.91 2.81
N ASN A 293 3.86 -6.02 1.79
CA ASN A 293 3.74 -4.56 1.97
C ASN A 293 2.43 -4.19 2.66
N LYS A 294 1.32 -4.82 2.27
CA LYS A 294 -0.01 -4.51 2.82
C LYS A 294 -0.13 -4.77 4.32
N TYR A 295 0.52 -5.82 4.83
CA TYR A 295 0.50 -6.12 6.27
C TYR A 295 1.38 -5.16 7.06
N PHE A 296 2.53 -4.79 6.51
CA PHE A 296 3.39 -3.76 7.12
C PHE A 296 2.69 -2.41 7.15
N LEU A 297 2.05 -2.00 6.05
CA LEU A 297 1.24 -0.78 6.00
C LEU A 297 0.11 -0.82 7.03
N SER A 298 -0.65 -1.92 7.06
CA SER A 298 -1.76 -2.11 8.02
C SER A 298 -1.29 -2.00 9.47
N SER A 299 -0.18 -2.66 9.81
CA SER A 299 0.39 -2.69 11.17
C SER A 299 0.97 -1.32 11.55
N LEU A 300 1.69 -0.67 10.62
CA LEU A 300 2.22 0.68 10.82
C LEU A 300 1.09 1.68 11.09
N MET A 301 0.06 1.71 10.25
CA MET A 301 -1.09 2.58 10.45
C MET A 301 -1.83 2.24 11.76
N LYS A 302 -1.92 0.96 12.13
CA LYS A 302 -2.54 0.51 13.39
C LYS A 302 -1.81 1.07 14.61
N VAL A 303 -0.48 1.08 14.62
CA VAL A 303 0.33 1.61 15.72
C VAL A 303 -0.03 3.07 15.99
N PHE A 304 -0.01 3.92 14.95
CA PHE A 304 -0.32 5.34 15.11
C PHE A 304 -1.80 5.60 15.39
N LYS A 305 -2.70 4.81 14.78
CA LYS A 305 -4.12 4.88 15.11
C LYS A 305 -4.40 4.60 16.59
N THR A 306 -3.73 3.60 17.15
CA THR A 306 -3.90 3.21 18.55
C THR A 306 -3.23 4.21 19.49
N ALA A 307 -2.03 4.69 19.15
CA ALA A 307 -1.29 5.65 19.96
C ALA A 307 -1.99 7.01 20.07
N HIS A 308 -2.61 7.49 18.99
CA HIS A 308 -3.24 8.81 18.94
C HIS A 308 -4.77 8.79 18.99
N ASN A 309 -5.38 7.60 19.05
CA ASN A 309 -6.84 7.39 19.02
C ASN A 309 -7.55 8.15 17.87
N ALA A 310 -6.87 8.29 16.73
CA ALA A 310 -7.32 9.03 15.56
C ALA A 310 -6.81 8.34 14.29
N LEU A 311 -7.44 8.56 13.14
CA LEU A 311 -6.92 7.99 11.89
C LEU A 311 -5.60 8.68 11.51
N PRO A 312 -4.58 7.92 11.08
CA PRO A 312 -3.26 8.46 10.75
C PRO A 312 -3.25 9.11 9.35
N THR A 313 -4.15 10.06 9.11
CA THR A 313 -4.41 10.67 7.80
C THR A 313 -3.19 11.42 7.25
N ALA A 314 -2.54 12.24 8.08
CA ALA A 314 -1.33 12.94 7.67
C ALA A 314 -0.18 11.98 7.35
N LEU A 315 -0.05 10.88 8.10
CA LEU A 315 0.95 9.85 7.80
C LEU A 315 0.64 9.13 6.48
N PHE A 316 -0.64 8.93 6.14
CA PHE A 316 -1.02 8.37 4.84
C PHE A 316 -0.61 9.30 3.68
N TYR A 317 -0.81 10.61 3.85
CA TYR A 317 -0.33 11.63 2.92
C TYR A 317 1.19 11.66 2.81
N LEU A 318 1.91 11.63 3.94
CA LEU A 318 3.37 11.58 3.98
C LEU A 318 3.90 10.46 3.08
N LEU A 319 3.26 9.29 3.10
CA LEU A 319 3.72 8.12 2.36
C LEU A 319 3.34 8.10 0.89
N PHE A 320 2.16 8.61 0.53
CA PHE A 320 1.53 8.33 -0.76
C PHE A 320 1.07 9.57 -1.55
N SER A 321 1.14 10.77 -0.98
CA SER A 321 0.82 11.99 -1.71
C SER A 321 1.79 12.22 -2.88
N PRO A 322 1.36 12.89 -3.97
CA PRO A 322 2.25 13.28 -5.06
C PRO A 322 3.42 14.13 -4.58
N THR A 323 4.53 14.06 -5.32
CA THR A 323 5.71 14.90 -5.12
C THR A 323 5.82 15.93 -6.22
N THR A 324 6.50 17.03 -5.92
CA THR A 324 6.89 18.06 -6.89
C THR A 324 8.37 18.40 -6.68
N ILE A 325 8.98 19.05 -7.65
CA ILE A 325 10.35 19.57 -7.51
C ILE A 325 10.25 21.06 -7.17
N GLN A 326 10.84 21.45 -6.05
CA GLN A 326 10.95 22.84 -5.60
C GLN A 326 12.40 23.12 -5.22
N ASP A 327 13.01 24.17 -5.77
CA ASP A 327 14.42 24.52 -5.57
C ASP A 327 15.40 23.35 -5.79
N ASP A 328 15.23 22.62 -6.91
CA ASP A 328 15.99 21.41 -7.28
C ASP A 328 15.86 20.22 -6.30
N GLU A 329 14.93 20.29 -5.35
CA GLU A 329 14.67 19.23 -4.38
C GLU A 329 13.27 18.64 -4.55
N GLU A 330 13.17 17.32 -4.37
CA GLU A 330 11.89 16.63 -4.37
C GLU A 330 11.19 16.82 -3.02
N VAL A 331 9.96 17.36 -3.03
CA VAL A 331 9.14 17.60 -1.83
C VAL A 331 7.73 17.06 -2.01
N ILE A 332 7.02 16.82 -0.90
CA ILE A 332 5.65 16.33 -0.90
C ILE A 332 4.70 17.50 -1.17
N HIS A 333 3.87 17.38 -2.21
CA HIS A 333 2.88 18.40 -2.51
C HIS A 333 1.55 18.07 -1.82
N TRP A 334 1.44 18.42 -0.54
CA TRP A 334 0.28 18.13 0.33
C TRP A 334 -1.07 18.61 -0.22
N HIS A 335 -1.08 19.73 -0.93
CA HIS A 335 -2.29 20.35 -1.47
C HIS A 335 -2.66 19.89 -2.90
N ARG A 336 -1.78 19.15 -3.60
CA ARG A 336 -1.91 18.84 -5.03
C ARG A 336 -3.27 18.26 -5.40
N LEU A 337 -3.69 17.23 -4.67
CA LEU A 337 -4.92 16.48 -4.94
C LEU A 337 -6.20 17.27 -4.64
N SER A 338 -6.11 18.30 -3.80
CA SER A 338 -7.23 19.21 -3.56
C SER A 338 -7.39 20.28 -4.65
N LEU A 339 -6.30 20.61 -5.34
CA LEU A 339 -6.28 21.58 -6.44
C LEU A 339 -6.60 20.93 -7.79
N LEU A 340 -6.40 19.61 -7.90
CA LEU A 340 -6.67 18.84 -9.10
C LEU A 340 -8.16 18.47 -9.20
N SER A 341 -8.73 18.62 -10.39
CA SER A 341 -10.00 17.98 -10.78
C SER A 341 -9.70 16.93 -11.83
N VAL A 342 -9.55 15.67 -11.41
CA VAL A 342 -9.17 14.57 -12.31
C VAL A 342 -10.27 14.33 -13.35
N VAL A 343 -9.91 14.49 -14.62
CA VAL A 343 -10.81 14.22 -15.76
C VAL A 343 -10.23 13.13 -16.65
N THR A 344 -8.90 13.06 -16.75
CA THR A 344 -8.18 12.13 -17.63
C THR A 344 -7.55 10.98 -16.86
N SER A 345 -7.26 9.87 -17.57
CA SER A 345 -6.59 8.71 -16.98
C SER A 345 -5.15 9.03 -16.55
N GLU A 346 -4.47 9.93 -17.28
CA GLU A 346 -3.11 10.39 -16.96
C GLU A 346 -3.04 11.12 -15.61
N GLU A 347 -4.00 12.02 -15.35
CA GLU A 347 -4.13 12.69 -14.05
C GLU A 347 -4.47 11.71 -12.91
N ALA A 348 -5.22 10.64 -13.22
CA ALA A 348 -5.58 9.63 -12.24
C ALA A 348 -4.37 8.81 -11.76
N GLU A 349 -3.28 8.72 -12.53
CA GLU A 349 -2.07 8.02 -12.08
C GLU A 349 -1.45 8.65 -10.81
N GLU A 350 -1.64 9.97 -10.57
CA GLU A 350 -1.21 10.62 -9.32
C GLU A 350 -1.94 10.05 -8.08
N LEU A 351 -3.16 9.54 -8.25
CA LEU A 351 -3.97 8.96 -7.17
C LEU A 351 -3.67 7.48 -6.90
N LYS A 352 -3.00 6.80 -7.83
CA LYS A 352 -2.80 5.34 -7.78
C LYS A 352 -2.08 4.85 -6.53
N PRO A 353 -1.01 5.50 -6.01
CA PRO A 353 -0.40 5.06 -4.76
C PRO A 353 -1.37 5.08 -3.58
N LEU A 354 -2.24 6.10 -3.51
CA LEU A 354 -3.25 6.24 -2.46
C LEU A 354 -4.36 5.19 -2.59
N SER A 355 -4.89 4.97 -3.80
CA SER A 355 -5.93 3.97 -4.03
C SER A 355 -5.40 2.56 -3.71
N ARG A 356 -4.19 2.22 -4.17
CA ARG A 356 -3.52 0.95 -3.86
C ARG A 356 -3.29 0.78 -2.37
N ALA A 357 -2.88 1.84 -1.67
CA ALA A 357 -2.68 1.78 -0.23
C ALA A 357 -4.01 1.55 0.52
N MET A 358 -5.13 2.14 0.09
CA MET A 358 -6.45 1.87 0.67
C MET A 358 -6.91 0.43 0.38
N CYS A 359 -6.70 -0.05 -0.84
CA CYS A 359 -6.99 -1.43 -1.24
C CYS A 359 -6.16 -2.43 -0.42
N ALA A 360 -4.88 -2.14 -0.18
CA ALA A 360 -4.00 -2.92 0.68
C ALA A 360 -4.57 -3.12 2.10
N LEU A 361 -5.13 -2.05 2.68
CA LEU A 361 -5.77 -2.12 4.01
C LEU A 361 -7.05 -2.97 4.00
N ILE A 362 -7.83 -2.95 2.92
CA ILE A 362 -9.02 -3.79 2.75
C ILE A 362 -8.63 -5.26 2.61
N GLN A 363 -7.63 -5.57 1.78
CA GLN A 363 -7.19 -6.94 1.51
C GLN A 363 -6.69 -7.66 2.76
N CYS A 364 -6.18 -6.91 3.75
CA CYS A 364 -5.80 -7.48 5.05
C CYS A 364 -7.00 -8.15 5.76
N ARG A 365 -8.25 -7.75 5.49
CA ARG A 365 -9.49 -8.30 6.07
C ARG A 365 -9.67 -9.80 5.88
N ASN A 366 -9.05 -10.39 4.86
CA ASN A 366 -9.19 -11.81 4.58
C ASN A 366 -8.52 -12.70 5.65
N LEU A 367 -7.80 -12.13 6.61
CA LEU A 367 -7.23 -12.84 7.75
C LEU A 367 -8.21 -12.88 8.94
N LYS A 368 -8.38 -14.05 9.58
CA LYS A 368 -9.30 -14.33 10.70
C LYS A 368 -9.01 -13.56 12.01
N HIS A 369 -8.17 -12.51 11.98
CA HIS A 369 -7.73 -11.77 13.16
C HIS A 369 -8.48 -10.44 13.32
N VAL A 370 -8.44 -9.88 14.54
CA VAL A 370 -9.05 -8.59 14.90
C VAL A 370 -8.31 -7.46 14.16
N LEU A 371 -8.76 -7.17 12.95
CA LEU A 371 -8.20 -6.12 12.12
C LEU A 371 -8.82 -4.77 12.47
N PRO A 372 -8.03 -3.69 12.54
CA PRO A 372 -8.55 -2.35 12.81
C PRO A 372 -9.31 -1.76 11.60
N TRP A 373 -9.19 -2.39 10.42
CA TRP A 373 -9.64 -1.89 9.11
C TRP A 373 -10.97 -2.51 8.66
N SER A 374 -12.07 -2.15 9.35
CA SER A 374 -13.42 -2.46 8.87
C SER A 374 -13.76 -1.62 7.63
N LYS A 375 -14.80 -2.01 6.86
CA LYS A 375 -15.34 -1.16 5.77
C LYS A 375 -15.69 0.25 6.26
N ASN A 376 -16.19 0.39 7.49
CA ASN A 376 -16.47 1.68 8.10
C ASN A 376 -15.19 2.46 8.47
N THR A 377 -14.15 1.78 8.94
CA THR A 377 -12.85 2.42 9.21
C THR A 377 -12.22 2.93 7.91
N ILE A 378 -12.26 2.12 6.84
CA ILE A 378 -11.74 2.51 5.53
C ILE A 378 -12.55 3.66 4.95
N PHE A 379 -13.88 3.62 5.08
CA PHE A 379 -14.72 4.76 4.71
C PHE A 379 -14.31 6.04 5.43
N ASN A 380 -14.15 6.00 6.76
CA ASN A 380 -13.73 7.17 7.53
C ASN A 380 -12.33 7.66 7.11
N LEU A 381 -11.39 6.75 6.81
CA LEU A 381 -10.06 7.10 6.31
C LEU A 381 -10.13 7.76 4.94
N MET A 382 -10.95 7.23 4.03
CA MET A 382 -11.17 7.81 2.71
C MET A 382 -11.80 9.21 2.81
N GLU A 383 -12.77 9.40 3.71
CA GLU A 383 -13.37 10.72 3.96
C GLU A 383 -12.34 11.70 4.52
N GLU A 384 -11.54 11.31 5.52
CA GLU A 384 -10.50 12.19 6.05
C GLU A 384 -9.45 12.54 5.00
N ILE A 385 -8.95 11.56 4.24
CA ILE A 385 -7.93 11.81 3.21
C ILE A 385 -8.45 12.75 2.13
N THR A 386 -9.68 12.56 1.67
CA THR A 386 -10.25 13.37 0.58
C THR A 386 -10.81 14.71 1.08
N THR A 387 -10.71 15.00 2.37
CA THR A 387 -11.07 16.28 2.98
C THR A 387 -9.89 17.01 3.62
N TYR A 388 -8.72 16.39 3.67
CA TYR A 388 -7.47 16.89 4.23
C TYR A 388 -6.43 17.10 3.10
N PRO A 389 -5.54 18.10 3.17
CA PRO A 389 -5.67 19.31 3.99
C PRO A 389 -6.90 20.14 3.55
N ASN A 390 -7.24 20.09 2.26
CA ASN A 390 -8.44 20.70 1.69
C ASN A 390 -9.34 19.65 1.02
N PRO A 391 -10.66 19.91 0.91
CA PRO A 391 -11.56 19.02 0.18
C PRO A 391 -11.20 18.87 -1.28
N TRP A 392 -11.17 17.62 -1.73
CA TRP A 392 -11.03 17.30 -3.14
C TRP A 392 -12.36 17.55 -3.88
N SER A 393 -12.26 17.79 -5.18
CA SER A 393 -13.43 17.79 -6.05
C SER A 393 -14.12 16.42 -6.06
N MET A 394 -15.40 16.39 -6.45
CA MET A 394 -16.11 15.12 -6.63
C MET A 394 -15.42 14.22 -7.65
N SER A 395 -14.93 14.79 -8.75
CA SER A 395 -14.22 14.06 -9.81
C SER A 395 -12.97 13.36 -9.28
N THR A 396 -12.14 14.05 -8.50
CA THR A 396 -10.91 13.47 -7.90
C THR A 396 -11.24 12.42 -6.84
N PHE A 397 -12.26 12.66 -6.01
CA PHE A 397 -12.76 11.66 -5.08
C PHE A 397 -13.21 10.38 -5.81
N VAL A 398 -14.04 10.51 -6.84
CA VAL A 398 -14.55 9.35 -7.58
C VAL A 398 -13.43 8.66 -8.36
N ALA A 399 -12.51 9.42 -8.98
CA ALA A 399 -11.34 8.87 -9.65
C ALA A 399 -10.52 7.93 -8.75
N LEU A 400 -10.27 8.32 -7.49
CA LEU A 400 -9.61 7.48 -6.48
C LEU A 400 -10.33 6.12 -6.31
N ASN A 401 -11.66 6.13 -6.30
CA ASN A 401 -12.48 4.93 -6.15
C ASN A 401 -12.53 4.10 -7.45
N VAL A 402 -12.51 4.73 -8.62
CA VAL A 402 -12.51 4.02 -9.91
C VAL A 402 -11.22 3.23 -10.13
N LEU A 403 -10.08 3.76 -9.68
CA LEU A 403 -8.79 3.06 -9.74
C LEU A 403 -8.81 1.73 -8.97
N GLU A 404 -9.62 1.63 -7.91
CA GLU A 404 -9.79 0.41 -7.12
C GLU A 404 -11.29 0.18 -6.86
N PRO A 405 -12.02 -0.45 -7.82
CA PRO A 405 -13.48 -0.56 -7.80
C PRO A 405 -14.12 -1.11 -6.53
N GLU A 406 -13.37 -1.87 -5.72
CA GLU A 406 -13.80 -2.35 -4.39
C GLU A 406 -14.11 -1.21 -3.39
N LEU A 407 -13.54 -0.02 -3.62
CA LEU A 407 -13.79 1.18 -2.82
C LEU A 407 -15.17 1.80 -3.10
N VAL A 408 -15.67 1.70 -4.33
CA VAL A 408 -16.94 2.34 -4.74
C VAL A 408 -18.11 1.88 -3.87
N PRO A 409 -18.36 0.56 -3.66
CA PRO A 409 -19.43 0.12 -2.78
C PRO A 409 -19.27 0.62 -1.33
N ILE A 410 -18.04 0.75 -0.84
CA ILE A 410 -17.78 1.25 0.53
C ILE A 410 -18.23 2.71 0.63
N GLY A 411 -17.83 3.55 -0.33
CA GLY A 411 -18.21 4.96 -0.40
C GLY A 411 -19.71 5.19 -0.54
N VAL A 412 -20.36 4.44 -1.44
CA VAL A 412 -21.79 4.58 -1.73
C VAL A 412 -22.64 4.07 -0.57
N VAL A 413 -22.39 2.86 -0.07
CA VAL A 413 -23.21 2.26 1.01
C VAL A 413 -23.13 3.07 2.30
N ALA A 414 -21.93 3.57 2.64
CA ALA A 414 -21.76 4.39 3.84
C ALA A 414 -22.54 5.70 3.76
N ARG A 415 -22.60 6.34 2.59
CA ARG A 415 -23.42 7.55 2.35
C ARG A 415 -24.90 7.28 2.43
N MET A 416 -25.36 6.19 1.81
CA MET A 416 -26.76 5.76 1.89
C MET A 416 -27.21 5.44 3.31
N ASN A 417 -26.32 4.92 4.16
CA ASN A 417 -26.61 4.67 5.57
C ASN A 417 -26.57 5.93 6.44
N ARG A 418 -26.00 7.03 5.94
CA ARG A 418 -25.88 8.33 6.64
C ARG A 418 -26.80 9.40 6.05
N ASN A 419 -27.76 9.04 5.20
CA ASN A 419 -28.70 9.95 4.52
C ASN A 419 -28.02 10.98 3.59
N HIS A 420 -26.87 10.65 3.01
CA HIS A 420 -26.21 11.45 1.97
C HIS A 420 -26.48 10.86 0.58
N GLU A 421 -27.77 10.68 0.29
CA GLU A 421 -28.27 9.97 -0.89
C GLU A 421 -27.93 10.70 -2.20
N ASP A 422 -28.02 12.04 -2.21
CA ASP A 422 -27.64 12.86 -3.36
C ASP A 422 -26.17 12.61 -3.75
N GLU A 423 -25.27 12.62 -2.76
CA GLU A 423 -23.84 12.41 -3.00
C GLU A 423 -23.55 10.97 -3.43
N ALA A 424 -24.33 9.99 -2.94
CA ALA A 424 -24.23 8.60 -3.39
C ALA A 424 -24.61 8.45 -4.88
N GLY A 425 -25.66 9.15 -5.33
CA GLY A 425 -26.03 9.22 -6.75
C GLY A 425 -24.96 9.92 -7.59
N ASP A 426 -24.45 11.07 -7.11
CA ASP A 426 -23.39 11.83 -7.78
C ASP A 426 -22.12 10.97 -8.01
N ILE A 427 -21.75 10.10 -7.06
CA ILE A 427 -20.61 9.16 -7.20
C ILE A 427 -20.83 8.20 -8.37
N ILE A 428 -21.99 7.56 -8.47
CA ILE A 428 -22.28 6.58 -9.52
C ILE A 428 -22.28 7.25 -10.89
N CYS A 429 -22.92 8.40 -11.00
CA CYS A 429 -23.00 9.14 -12.26
C CYS A 429 -21.65 9.73 -12.69
N THR A 430 -20.85 10.25 -11.75
CA THR A 430 -19.48 10.70 -12.03
C THR A 430 -18.57 9.54 -12.42
N MET A 431 -18.74 8.37 -11.79
CA MET A 431 -17.98 7.17 -12.14
C MET A 431 -18.27 6.75 -13.58
N LYS A 432 -19.55 6.71 -14.00
CA LYS A 432 -19.93 6.46 -15.39
C LYS A 432 -19.17 7.38 -16.35
N MET A 433 -19.16 8.69 -16.05
CA MET A 433 -18.49 9.68 -16.90
C MET A 433 -16.99 9.45 -16.99
N LEU A 434 -16.32 9.15 -15.87
CA LEU A 434 -14.89 8.86 -15.85
C LEU A 434 -14.57 7.57 -16.60
N LEU A 435 -15.32 6.48 -16.38
CA LEU A 435 -15.12 5.20 -17.08
C LEU A 435 -15.22 5.38 -18.61
N HIS A 436 -16.24 6.10 -19.08
CA HIS A 436 -16.38 6.39 -20.52
C HIS A 436 -15.20 7.23 -21.03
N ARG A 437 -14.75 8.24 -20.27
CA ARG A 437 -13.63 9.11 -20.68
C ARG A 437 -12.29 8.40 -20.71
N TRP A 438 -12.11 7.41 -19.86
CA TRP A 438 -10.88 6.65 -19.75
C TRP A 438 -10.88 5.43 -20.68
N ASP A 439 -11.85 5.35 -21.60
CA ASP A 439 -12.05 4.23 -22.54
C ASP A 439 -12.07 2.86 -21.82
N MET A 440 -12.68 2.81 -20.62
CA MET A 440 -12.85 1.59 -19.84
C MET A 440 -14.19 0.90 -20.15
N ASP A 441 -14.29 -0.38 -19.80
CA ASP A 441 -15.56 -1.14 -19.88
C ASP A 441 -16.56 -0.62 -18.84
N VAL A 442 -17.37 0.38 -19.25
CA VAL A 442 -18.39 1.01 -18.42
C VAL A 442 -19.38 -0.04 -17.90
N TYR A 443 -19.91 -0.87 -18.80
CA TYR A 443 -20.97 -1.83 -18.46
C TYR A 443 -20.44 -2.88 -17.47
N GLY A 444 -19.31 -3.53 -17.77
CA GLY A 444 -18.77 -4.60 -16.93
C GLY A 444 -18.34 -4.12 -15.53
N VAL A 445 -17.70 -2.94 -15.44
CA VAL A 445 -17.29 -2.38 -14.14
C VAL A 445 -18.52 -1.95 -13.33
N MET A 446 -19.47 -1.24 -13.94
CA MET A 446 -20.66 -0.78 -13.23
C MET A 446 -21.54 -1.95 -12.78
N GLU A 447 -21.70 -3.00 -13.60
CA GLU A 447 -22.50 -4.17 -13.27
C GLU A 447 -22.01 -4.85 -11.99
N SER A 448 -20.71 -5.13 -11.89
CA SER A 448 -20.09 -5.74 -10.71
C SER A 448 -20.25 -4.88 -9.44
N ILE A 449 -20.07 -3.56 -9.57
CA ILE A 449 -20.22 -2.61 -8.46
C ILE A 449 -21.68 -2.54 -8.00
N ILE A 450 -22.63 -2.43 -8.92
CA ILE A 450 -24.05 -2.33 -8.61
C ILE A 450 -24.56 -3.61 -7.97
N ASP A 451 -24.12 -4.80 -8.42
CA ASP A 451 -24.48 -6.07 -7.78
C ASP A 451 -23.96 -6.13 -6.33
N THR A 452 -22.75 -5.62 -6.08
CA THR A 452 -22.19 -5.51 -4.72
C THR A 452 -22.98 -4.53 -3.84
N ILE A 453 -23.37 -3.38 -4.38
CA ILE A 453 -24.19 -2.38 -3.67
C ILE A 453 -25.59 -2.95 -3.37
N LYS A 454 -26.22 -3.58 -4.36
CA LYS A 454 -27.53 -4.24 -4.25
C LYS A 454 -27.54 -5.26 -3.12
N ALA A 455 -26.51 -6.10 -3.03
CA ALA A 455 -26.41 -7.13 -2.00
C ALA A 455 -26.42 -6.58 -0.56
N VAL A 456 -25.99 -5.32 -0.35
CA VAL A 456 -25.87 -4.71 0.99
C VAL A 456 -27.04 -3.77 1.32
N LEU A 457 -27.55 -3.02 0.36
CA LEU A 457 -28.62 -2.04 0.60
C LEU A 457 -29.99 -2.70 0.76
N LYS A 458 -30.85 -2.08 1.58
CA LYS A 458 -32.27 -2.46 1.72
C LYS A 458 -33.08 -2.03 0.48
N PRO A 459 -34.20 -2.70 0.14
CA PRO A 459 -35.00 -2.38 -1.05
C PRO A 459 -35.35 -0.89 -1.21
N TYR A 460 -35.78 -0.22 -0.13
CA TYR A 460 -36.10 1.21 -0.18
C TYR A 460 -34.88 2.09 -0.48
N GLN A 461 -33.70 1.77 0.08
CA GLN A 461 -32.46 2.51 -0.19
C GLN A 461 -32.02 2.34 -1.64
N ARG A 462 -32.23 1.15 -2.22
CA ARG A 462 -31.92 0.91 -3.64
C ARG A 462 -32.80 1.74 -4.55
N ARG A 463 -34.10 1.84 -4.24
CA ARG A 463 -35.04 2.67 -4.99
C ARG A 463 -34.62 4.14 -4.94
N ILE A 464 -34.32 4.64 -3.74
CA ILE A 464 -33.83 6.00 -3.53
C ILE A 464 -32.56 6.25 -4.35
N LEU A 465 -31.58 5.34 -4.29
CA LEU A 465 -30.33 5.49 -5.04
C LEU A 465 -30.57 5.54 -6.56
N PHE A 466 -31.46 4.69 -7.07
CA PHE A 466 -31.90 4.74 -8.47
C PHE A 466 -32.51 6.10 -8.81
N ASP A 467 -33.44 6.60 -7.98
CA ASP A 467 -34.10 7.89 -8.19
C ASP A 467 -33.06 9.05 -8.17
N ARG A 468 -32.03 9.00 -7.31
CA ARG A 468 -30.95 10.02 -7.28
C ARG A 468 -30.06 10.00 -8.52
N CYS A 469 -29.74 8.83 -9.05
CA CYS A 469 -29.04 8.72 -10.33
C CYS A 469 -29.89 9.29 -11.47
N TRP A 470 -31.21 9.02 -11.46
CA TRP A 470 -32.14 9.58 -12.44
C TRP A 470 -32.21 11.11 -12.36
N ASP A 471 -32.38 11.67 -11.16
CA ASP A 471 -32.41 13.11 -10.92
C ASP A 471 -31.11 13.79 -11.37
N TRP A 472 -29.96 13.12 -11.23
CA TRP A 472 -28.69 13.64 -11.74
C TRP A 472 -28.69 13.78 -13.28
N HIS A 473 -29.12 12.75 -14.01
CA HIS A 473 -29.22 12.83 -15.47
C HIS A 473 -30.20 13.91 -15.91
N GLN A 474 -31.34 14.02 -15.23
CA GLN A 474 -32.32 15.05 -15.53
C GLN A 474 -31.76 16.46 -15.33
N ARG A 475 -31.04 16.70 -14.23
CA ARG A 475 -30.37 17.98 -13.96
C ARG A 475 -29.38 18.36 -15.07
N ASN A 476 -28.53 17.42 -15.52
CA ASN A 476 -27.57 17.70 -16.59
C ASN A 476 -28.25 18.01 -17.93
N ILE A 477 -29.32 17.29 -18.27
CA ILE A 477 -30.10 17.57 -19.49
C ILE A 477 -30.72 18.98 -19.43
N ASP A 478 -31.28 19.35 -18.28
CA ASP A 478 -31.88 20.67 -18.07
C ASP A 478 -30.82 21.78 -18.08
N GLU A 479 -29.63 21.55 -17.52
CA GLU A 479 -28.50 22.49 -17.59
C GLU A 479 -28.03 22.69 -19.03
N HIS A 480 -27.83 21.63 -19.82
CA HIS A 480 -27.48 21.75 -21.23
C HIS A 480 -28.55 22.47 -22.04
N ARG A 481 -29.83 22.25 -21.73
CA ARG A 481 -30.95 22.97 -22.36
C ARG A 481 -30.92 24.47 -22.01
N ASN A 482 -30.67 24.82 -20.75
CA ASN A 482 -30.67 26.20 -20.27
C ASN A 482 -29.45 27.00 -20.78
N GLN A 483 -28.30 26.36 -20.95
CA GLN A 483 -27.09 26.99 -21.48
C GLN A 483 -27.11 27.22 -23.01
N MET A 484 -28.22 26.94 -23.69
CA MET A 484 -28.28 26.83 -25.16
C MET A 484 -27.24 25.86 -25.72
N GLY A 485 -26.98 24.77 -24.99
CA GLY A 485 -26.03 23.73 -25.39
C GLY A 485 -26.37 23.12 -26.75
N HIS A 486 -25.37 22.62 -27.46
CA HIS A 486 -25.60 21.97 -28.73
C HIS A 486 -26.48 20.72 -28.53
N PHE A 487 -27.44 20.49 -29.44
CA PHE A 487 -28.28 19.28 -29.41
C PHE A 487 -27.44 17.97 -29.38
N SER A 488 -26.17 18.03 -29.82
CA SER A 488 -25.20 16.94 -29.69
C SER A 488 -24.92 16.54 -28.24
N ASP A 489 -24.86 17.51 -27.32
CA ASP A 489 -24.45 17.29 -25.94
C ASP A 489 -25.61 16.67 -25.15
N ILE A 490 -26.83 17.18 -25.36
CA ILE A 490 -28.07 16.58 -24.84
C ILE A 490 -28.21 15.14 -25.38
N ARG A 491 -28.00 14.93 -26.68
CA ARG A 491 -28.07 13.61 -27.28
C ARG A 491 -27.01 12.67 -26.69
N ALA A 492 -25.78 13.14 -26.46
CA ALA A 492 -24.72 12.34 -25.87
C ALA A 492 -25.06 11.93 -24.42
N GLU A 493 -25.66 12.82 -23.63
CA GLU A 493 -26.10 12.48 -22.28
C GLU A 493 -27.24 11.45 -22.29
N ILE A 494 -28.23 11.60 -23.19
CA ILE A 494 -29.31 10.62 -23.35
C ILE A 494 -28.77 9.26 -23.80
N GLU A 495 -27.88 9.22 -24.79
CA GLU A 495 -27.23 7.98 -25.26
C GLU A 495 -26.47 7.31 -24.10
N SER A 496 -25.72 8.10 -23.32
CA SER A 496 -24.98 7.61 -22.15
C SER A 496 -25.91 7.07 -21.05
N GLN A 497 -27.05 7.73 -20.81
CA GLN A 497 -28.05 7.26 -19.85
C GLN A 497 -28.68 5.93 -20.30
N ILE A 498 -29.04 5.81 -21.59
CA ILE A 498 -29.63 4.58 -22.16
C ILE A 498 -28.67 3.40 -22.01
N GLU A 499 -27.37 3.62 -22.20
CA GLU A 499 -26.34 2.59 -22.10
C GLU A 499 -26.26 1.96 -20.70
N VAL A 500 -26.32 2.77 -19.64
CA VAL A 500 -26.21 2.28 -18.24
C VAL A 500 -27.55 1.97 -17.58
N MET A 501 -28.67 2.38 -18.19
CA MET A 501 -30.00 2.16 -17.62
C MET A 501 -30.28 0.69 -17.26
N PRO A 502 -29.94 -0.33 -18.09
CA PRO A 502 -30.13 -1.72 -17.73
C PRO A 502 -29.40 -2.12 -16.44
N VAL A 503 -28.20 -1.55 -16.22
CA VAL A 503 -27.40 -1.79 -15.01
C VAL A 503 -28.01 -1.09 -13.81
N LEU A 504 -28.40 0.18 -13.95
CA LEU A 504 -29.07 0.92 -12.86
C LEU A 504 -30.40 0.28 -12.46
N MET A 505 -31.16 -0.26 -13.42
CA MET A 505 -32.42 -0.96 -13.18
C MET A 505 -32.24 -2.21 -12.32
N LYS A 506 -31.04 -2.82 -12.25
CA LYS A 506 -30.77 -3.92 -11.32
C LYS A 506 -30.84 -3.50 -9.85
N LEU A 507 -30.76 -2.20 -9.51
CA LEU A 507 -30.95 -1.75 -8.14
C LEU A 507 -32.37 -2.04 -7.65
N LEU A 508 -33.36 -1.99 -8.54
CA LEU A 508 -34.75 -2.34 -8.25
C LEU A 508 -34.89 -3.85 -8.05
#